data_AF-Q0FEN0-F1
#
_entry.id   AF-Q0FEN0-F1
#
_cell.length_a   1.000
_cell.length_b   1.000
_cell.length_c   1.000
_cell.angle_alpha   90.00
_cell.angle_beta   90.00
_cell.angle_gamma   90.00
#
_symmetry.space_group_name_H-M   'P 1'
#
loop_
_entity.id
_entity.type
_entity.pdbx_description
1 polymer ?
#
loop_
_entity_poly.entity_id
_entity_poly.type
_entity_poly.pdbx_seq_one_letter_code
_entity_poly.pdbx_strand_id
1 'polypeptide(L)' 'MEVETRTVDVHIGRLRKAIKYVSNAEIIKTVRGFGYSLNEKP' A
#
# COMPACT_ATOMS: atom_id res chain seq x y z
N MET A 1 -16.86 -2.00 -13.17
CA MET A 1 -16.38 -3.07 -12.30
C MET A 1 -15.86 -2.41 -11.04
N GLU A 2 -16.60 -2.55 -9.96
CA GLU A 2 -16.15 -2.08 -8.65
C GLU A 2 -15.08 -3.07 -8.16
N VAL A 3 -13.87 -2.57 -7.91
CA VAL A 3 -12.78 -3.37 -7.37
C VAL A 3 -13.07 -3.52 -5.87
N GLU A 4 -13.38 -4.73 -5.42
CA GLU A 4 -13.69 -4.99 -4.02
C GLU A 4 -12.53 -4.56 -3.12
N THR A 5 -12.81 -3.89 -2.00
CA THR A 5 -11.80 -3.43 -1.04
C THR A 5 -10.84 -4.55 -0.59
N ARG A 6 -11.34 -5.78 -0.46
CA ARG A 6 -10.53 -6.96 -0.12
C ARG A 6 -9.47 -7.28 -1.18
N THR A 7 -9.74 -6.99 -2.45
CA THR A 7 -8.76 -7.14 -3.54
C THR A 7 -7.71 -6.02 -3.50
N VAL A 8 -8.12 -4.80 -3.14
CA VAL A 8 -7.20 -3.67 -2.93
C VAL A 8 -6.16 -4.01 -1.84
N ASP A 9 -6.60 -4.59 -0.72
CA ASP A 9 -5.72 -4.97 0.37
C ASP A 9 -4.64 -5.97 -0.07
N VAL A 10 -5.00 -6.96 -0.89
CA VAL A 10 -4.06 -7.92 -1.47
C VAL A 10 -3.03 -7.22 -2.36
N HIS A 11 -3.47 -6.30 -3.22
CA HIS A 11 -2.57 -5.56 -4.10
C HIS A 11 -1.64 -4.63 -3.32
N ILE A 12 -2.15 -3.95 -2.29
CA ILE A 12 -1.33 -3.11 -1.40
C ILE A 12 -0.31 -3.94 -0.62
N GLY A 13 -0.70 -5.11 -0.10
CA GLY A 13 0.21 -6.02 0.58
C GLY A 13 1.35 -6.51 -0.32
N ARG A 14 1.03 -6.88 -1.57
CA ARG A 14 2.03 -7.26 -2.60
C ARG A 14 2.97 -6.12 -2.92
N LEU A 15 2.43 -4.92 -3.11
CA LEU A 15 3.22 -3.73 -3.45
C LEU A 15 4.16 -3.34 -2.30
N ARG A 16 3.69 -3.32 -1.06
CA ARG A 16 4.54 -3.09 0.14
C ARG A 16 5.71 -4.06 0.20
N LYS A 17 5.46 -5.35 -0.04
CA LYS A 17 6.50 -6.39 -0.02
C LYS A 17 7.55 -6.15 -1.11
N ALA A 18 7.11 -5.80 -2.32
CA ALA A 18 8.00 -5.50 -3.44
C ALA A 18 8.88 -4.26 -3.18
N ILE A 19 8.30 -3.17 -2.68
CA ILE A 19 9.03 -1.94 -2.36
C ILE A 19 10.06 -2.21 -1.25
N LYS A 20 9.63 -2.86 -0.17
CA LYS A 20 10.53 -3.20 0.95
C LYS A 20 11.70 -4.08 0.49
N TYR A 21 11.45 -5.00 -0.45
CA TYR A 21 12.50 -5.84 -1.01
C TYR A 21 13.54 -5.05 -1.81
N VAL A 22 13.13 -4.02 -2.56
CA VAL A 22 14.04 -3.27 -3.45
C VAL A 22 14.75 -2.12 -2.75
N SER A 23 14.05 -1.37 -1.89
CA SER A 23 14.59 -0.13 -1.29
C SER A 23 14.63 -0.11 0.23
N ASN A 24 14.09 -1.14 0.89
CA ASN A 24 13.83 -1.16 2.34
C ASN A 24 13.00 0.05 2.84
N ALA A 25 12.36 0.78 1.92
CA ALA A 25 11.57 1.97 2.24
C ALA A 25 10.14 1.60 2.61
N GLU A 26 9.56 2.34 3.54
CA GLU A 26 8.15 2.22 3.89
C GLU A 26 7.37 3.44 3.37
N ILE A 27 6.92 3.34 2.12
CA ILE A 27 6.27 4.46 1.43
C ILE A 27 4.73 4.42 1.48
N ILE A 28 4.11 3.29 1.84
CA ILE A 28 2.64 3.16 1.89
C ILE A 28 2.18 3.12 3.34
N LYS A 29 1.25 4.00 3.72
CA LYS A 29 0.61 4.04 5.05
C LYS A 29 -0.86 3.62 4.97
N THR A 30 -1.36 3.03 6.04
CA THR A 30 -2.79 2.77 6.22
C THR A 30 -3.42 3.90 7.01
N VAL A 31 -4.43 4.53 6.44
CA VAL A 31 -5.27 5.54 7.10
C VAL A 31 -6.56 4.85 7.50
N ARG A 32 -6.71 4.52 8.79
CA ARG A 32 -7.86 3.77 9.30
C ARG A 32 -9.18 4.48 8.96
N GLY A 33 -10.10 3.75 8.33
CA GLY A 33 -11.40 4.29 7.91
C GLY A 33 -11.40 5.05 6.57
N PHE A 34 -10.23 5.25 5.94
CA PHE A 34 -10.10 6.00 4.68
C PHE A 34 -9.38 5.21 3.58
N GLY A 35 -8.41 4.36 3.92
CA GLY A 35 -7.67 3.54 2.95
C GLY A 35 -6.17 3.69 3.08
N TYR A 36 -5.49 4.02 1.98
CA TYR A 36 -4.03 4.04 1.87
C TYR A 36 -3.50 5.39 1.39
N SER A 37 -2.31 5.76 1.85
CA SER A 37 -1.62 6.99 1.44
C SER A 37 -0.15 6.70 1.12
N LEU A 38 0.41 7.50 0.20
CA LEU A 38 1.83 7.47 -0.13
C LEU A 38 2.56 8.54 0.70
N ASN A 39 3.69 8.17 1.29
CA ASN A 39 4.59 9.12 1.94
C ASN A 39 5.28 9.93 0.84
N GLU A 40 5.03 11.24 0.80
CA GLU A 40 5.63 12.16 -0.19
C GLU A 40 7.10 12.52 0.10
N LYS A 41 7.74 11.93 1.11
CA LYS A 41 9.13 12.26 1.45
C LYS A 41 10.01 11.00 1.54
N PRO A 42 11.20 11.00 0.89
CA PRO A 42 12.26 10.03 1.16
C PRO A 42 12.83 10.20 2.57
#